data_AF-A0A0Q6S3U7-F1
#
_entry.id   AF-A0A0Q6S3U7-F1
#
_cell.length_a   1.000
_cell.length_b   1.000
_cell.length_c   1.000
_cell.angle_alpha   90.00
_cell.angle_beta   90.00
_cell.angle_gamma   90.00
#
_symmetry.space_group_name_H-M   'P 1'
#
loop_
_entity.id
_entity.type
_entity.pdbx_description
1 polymer ?
#
loop_
_entity_poly.entity_id
_entity_poly.type
_entity_poly.pdbx_seq_one_letter_code
_entity_poly.pdbx_strand_id
1 'polypeptide(L)' 'MRALRKGQAAIFNLTGDIRGEARIVERPFGIGPSALTEAVALLAQSLENREAAR' A
#
# COMPACT_ATOMS: atom_id res chain seq x y z
N MET A 1 -11.41 -15.39 7.81
CA MET A 1 -10.38 -15.43 6.75
C MET A 1 -9.63 -16.75 6.84
N ARG A 2 -8.93 -17.19 5.78
CA ARG A 2 -8.02 -18.35 5.82
C ARG A 2 -6.59 -17.83 6.01
N ALA A 3 -5.84 -18.41 6.94
CA ALA A 3 -4.52 -17.88 7.32
C ALA A 3 -3.48 -18.04 6.21
N LEU A 4 -2.65 -17.01 6.03
CA LEU A 4 -1.42 -17.08 5.23
C LEU A 4 -0.38 -17.95 5.97
N ARG A 5 0.27 -18.85 5.25
CA ARG A 5 1.34 -19.71 5.77
C ARG A 5 2.65 -18.93 5.86
N LYS A 6 3.59 -19.42 6.70
CA LYS A 6 4.91 -18.80 6.93
C LYS A 6 5.63 -18.54 5.59
N GLY A 7 5.97 -17.27 5.33
CA GLY A 7 6.56 -16.79 4.07
C GLY A 7 5.57 -16.09 3.11
N GLN A 8 4.28 -16.40 3.15
CA GLN A 8 3.29 -15.89 2.17
C GLN A 8 2.94 -14.40 2.31
N ALA A 9 3.50 -13.69 3.29
CA ALA A 9 3.32 -12.24 3.47
C ALA A 9 4.58 -11.42 3.14
N ALA A 10 5.71 -12.06 2.82
CA ALA A 10 6.98 -11.37 2.54
C ALA A 10 7.05 -10.72 1.14
N ILE A 11 5.98 -10.83 0.35
CA ILE A 11 5.90 -10.44 -1.07
C ILE A 11 5.01 -9.18 -1.24
N PHE A 12 4.35 -8.71 -0.17
CA PHE A 12 3.62 -7.44 -0.14
C PHE A 12 4.60 -6.28 0.06
N ASN A 13 5.45 -6.15 -0.95
CA ASN A 13 6.74 -5.46 -0.94
C ASN A 13 6.78 -4.38 -2.05
N LEU A 14 5.64 -3.70 -2.24
CA LEU A 14 5.49 -2.35 -2.77
C LEU A 14 5.90 -2.12 -4.24
N THR A 15 6.00 -3.18 -5.05
CA THR A 15 6.40 -3.11 -6.47
C THR A 15 5.63 -4.05 -7.41
N GLY A 16 4.56 -4.73 -6.93
CA GLY A 16 3.81 -5.74 -7.70
C GLY A 16 2.41 -5.29 -8.17
N ASP A 17 1.39 -5.44 -7.32
CA ASP A 17 0.02 -4.96 -7.55
C ASP A 17 -0.58 -4.49 -6.23
N ILE A 18 -0.58 -3.16 -6.06
CA ILE A 18 -0.97 -2.47 -4.83
C ILE A 18 -2.30 -2.97 -4.25
N ARG A 19 -3.30 -3.35 -5.05
CA ARG A 19 -4.65 -3.68 -4.51
C ARG A 19 -4.69 -4.95 -3.66
N GLY A 20 -3.81 -5.91 -3.92
CA GLY A 20 -3.65 -7.09 -3.07
C GLY A 20 -2.89 -6.79 -1.78
N GLU A 21 -1.81 -6.02 -1.90
CA GLU A 21 -0.90 -5.67 -0.80
C GLU A 21 -1.59 -4.69 0.18
N ALA A 22 -2.18 -3.62 -0.37
CA ALA A 22 -3.00 -2.66 0.34
C ALA A 22 -4.11 -3.35 1.12
N ARG A 23 -4.84 -4.31 0.54
CA ARG A 23 -5.89 -5.04 1.27
C ARG A 23 -5.37 -5.86 2.45
N ILE A 24 -4.09 -6.19 2.49
CA ILE A 24 -3.46 -7.08 3.51
C ILE A 24 -2.94 -6.57 4.97
N VAL A 25 -2.62 -5.41 4.37
CA VAL A 25 -2.32 -4.24 5.20
C VAL A 25 -3.59 -3.61 5.80
N GLU A 26 -4.55 -3.19 4.99
CA GLU A 26 -5.79 -2.53 5.41
C GLU A 26 -6.64 -3.42 6.32
N ARG A 27 -6.83 -4.69 5.94
CA ARG A 27 -7.80 -5.59 6.58
C ARG A 27 -7.43 -6.06 8.00
N PRO A 28 -6.15 -6.28 8.37
CA PRO A 28 -5.75 -6.49 9.76
C PRO A 28 -5.76 -5.20 10.59
N PHE A 29 -5.53 -4.04 9.97
CA PHE A 29 -5.47 -2.74 10.65
C PHE A 29 -6.82 -2.00 10.69
N GLY A 30 -7.90 -2.60 10.16
CA GLY A 30 -9.25 -2.03 10.16
C GLY A 30 -9.44 -0.83 9.22
N ILE A 31 -8.50 -0.60 8.30
CA ILE A 31 -8.52 0.54 7.38
C ILE A 31 -9.54 0.30 6.26
N GLY A 32 -10.18 1.36 5.78
CA GLY A 32 -11.06 1.32 4.61
C GLY A 32 -10.33 0.82 3.35
N PRO A 33 -11.04 0.13 2.43
CA PRO A 33 -10.43 -0.47 1.25
C PRO A 33 -9.88 0.60 0.29
N SER A 34 -8.66 0.42 -0.19
CA SER A 34 -7.91 1.32 -1.09
C SER A 34 -7.30 2.57 -0.44
N ALA A 35 -7.52 2.83 0.85
CA ALA A 35 -6.94 4.00 1.52
C ALA A 35 -5.40 4.01 1.51
N LEU A 36 -4.74 2.85 1.49
CA LEU A 36 -3.28 2.79 1.32
C LEU A 36 -2.86 3.18 -0.12
N THR A 37 -3.71 2.88 -1.11
CA THR A 37 -3.48 3.28 -2.52
C THR A 37 -3.54 4.80 -2.65
N GLU A 38 -4.56 5.41 -2.04
CA GLU A 38 -4.76 6.86 -2.03
C GLU A 38 -3.62 7.59 -1.30
N ALA A 39 -3.20 7.08 -0.14
CA ALA A 39 -2.08 7.64 0.61
C ALA A 39 -0.75 7.61 -0.18
N VAL A 40 -0.46 6.52 -0.90
CA VAL A 40 0.74 6.42 -1.76
C VAL A 40 0.67 7.36 -2.95
N ALA A 41 -0.50 7.50 -3.60
CA ALA A 41 -0.68 8.43 -4.71
C ALA A 41 -0.50 9.90 -4.27
N LEU A 42 -1.07 10.29 -3.13
CA LEU A 42 -0.90 11.63 -2.55
C LEU A 42 0.55 11.90 -2.13
N LEU A 43 1.26 10.88 -1.62
CA LEU A 43 2.69 10.99 -1.29
C LEU A 43 3.55 11.21 -2.54
N ALA A 44 3.32 10.44 -3.61
CA ALA A 44 4.02 10.61 -4.88
C ALA A 44 3.83 12.03 -5.44
N GLN A 45 2.59 12.51 -5.52
CA GLN A 45 2.29 13.86 -6.01
C GLN A 45 2.94 14.95 -5.13
N SER A 46 3.00 14.76 -3.82
CA SER A 46 3.65 15.68 -2.87
C SER A 46 5.17 15.73 -3.04
N LEU A 47 5.80 14.61 -3.41
CA LEU A 47 7.23 14.55 -3.73
C LEU A 47 7.53 15.23 -5.07
N GLU A 48 6.78 14.92 -6.13
CA GLU A 48 6.88 15.58 -7.44
C GLU A 48 6.75 17.11 -7.32
N ASN A 49 5.73 17.58 -6.61
CA ASN A 49 5.49 19.01 -6.37
C ASN A 49 6.62 19.68 -5.57
N ARG A 50 7.35 18.92 -4.74
CA ARG A 50 8.49 19.40 -3.95
C ARG A 50 9.80 19.41 -4.74
N GLU A 51 9.94 18.55 -5.75
CA GLU A 51 11.05 18.58 -6.69
C GLU A 51 10.87 19.68 -7.75
N ALA A 52 9.64 19.90 -8.22
CA ALA A 52 9.31 20.98 -9.17
C ALA A 52 9.40 22.40 -8.58
N ALA A 53 9.50 22.53 -7.25
CA ALA A 53 9.60 23.81 -6.53
C ALA A 53 11.03 24.12 -6.04
N ARG A 54 12.06 23.59 -6.70
CA ARG A 54 13.45 23.55 -6.22
C ARG A 54 14.49 23.97 -7.25
#